data_AF-A0A5S9MD46-F1
#
_entry.id   AF-A0A5S9MD46-F1
#
_cell.length_a   1.000
_cell.length_b   1.000
_cell.length_c   1.000
_cell.angle_alpha   90.00
_cell.angle_beta   90.00
_cell.angle_gamma   90.00
#
_symmetry.space_group_name_H-M   'P 1'
#
loop_
_entity.id
_entity.type
_entity.pdbx_description
1 polymer ?
#
loop_
_entity_poly.entity_id
_entity_poly.type
_entity_poly.pdbx_seq_one_letter_code
_entity_poly.pdbx_strand_id
1 'polypeptide(L)'
;MFEKLGVSDQITYVQAEREGLHPGRTADVHLNGQVIGFVAALHPVVEKELDLKKTYVFEFDLTDVMTSETKDMKYTAIPRFPAVTRDIALVVDQHISSGQLERVIYEAGGQLLTDLSVFDVYEGEHMEEGKKKNLLHSLFNI
;
A
#
# COMPACT_ATOMS: atom_id res chain seq x y z
N MET A 1 -7.70 -5.81 8.31
CA MET A 1 -9.12 -6.21 8.10
C MET A 1 -9.24 -7.11 6.88
N PHE A 2 -8.94 -6.61 5.69
CA PHE A 2 -9.05 -7.36 4.41
C PHE A 2 -8.31 -8.70 4.39
N GLU A 3 -7.19 -8.82 5.10
CA GLU A 3 -6.45 -10.09 5.25
C GLU A 3 -7.28 -11.18 5.91
N LYS A 4 -7.98 -10.83 7.00
CA LYS A 4 -8.87 -11.76 7.70
C LYS A 4 -10.11 -12.13 6.88
N LEU A 5 -10.46 -11.28 5.90
CA LEU A 5 -11.58 -11.50 4.99
C LEU A 5 -11.13 -12.20 3.69
N GLY A 6 -9.84 -12.50 3.53
CA GLY A 6 -9.33 -13.23 2.36
C GLY A 6 -9.33 -12.44 1.05
N VAL A 7 -9.41 -11.10 1.11
CA VAL A 7 -9.46 -10.23 -0.08
C VAL A 7 -8.27 -9.27 -0.21
N SER A 8 -7.26 -9.37 0.67
CA SER A 8 -6.08 -8.48 0.64
C SER A 8 -5.43 -8.33 -0.74
N ASP A 9 -5.25 -9.45 -1.45
CA ASP A 9 -4.60 -9.52 -2.77
C ASP A 9 -5.35 -8.73 -3.86
N GLN A 10 -6.61 -8.39 -3.58
CA GLN A 10 -7.53 -7.71 -4.49
C GLN A 10 -7.69 -6.23 -4.14
N ILE A 11 -7.09 -5.78 -3.03
CA ILE A 11 -7.17 -4.42 -2.54
C ILE A 11 -6.05 -3.57 -3.13
N THR A 12 -6.42 -2.39 -3.64
CA THR A 12 -5.45 -1.37 -4.04
C THR A 12 -5.83 -0.03 -3.42
N TYR A 13 -4.82 0.77 -3.08
CA TYR A 13 -4.98 2.10 -2.53
C TYR A 13 -4.56 3.13 -3.58
N VAL A 14 -5.45 4.07 -3.89
CA VAL A 14 -5.20 5.10 -4.90
C VAL A 14 -5.33 6.46 -4.24
N GLN A 15 -4.35 7.35 -4.44
CA GLN A 15 -4.43 8.71 -3.92
C GLN A 15 -5.70 9.40 -4.44
N ALA A 16 -6.44 10.03 -3.53
CA ALA A 16 -7.70 10.69 -3.84
C ALA A 16 -7.83 11.99 -3.04
N GLU A 17 -8.72 12.88 -3.48
CA GLU A 17 -9.11 14.07 -2.76
C GLU A 17 -10.61 14.01 -2.47
N ARG A 18 -10.99 14.27 -1.21
CA ARG A 18 -12.39 14.25 -0.76
C ARG A 18 -12.64 15.44 0.18
N GLU A 19 -13.85 15.97 0.13
CA GLU A 19 -14.25 17.10 0.97
C GLU A 19 -14.12 16.74 2.46
N GLY A 20 -13.60 17.67 3.26
CA GLY A 20 -13.38 17.48 4.70
C GLY A 20 -12.20 16.58 5.07
N LEU A 21 -11.52 15.98 4.09
CA LEU A 21 -10.34 15.12 4.29
C LEU A 21 -9.05 15.82 3.85
N HIS A 22 -7.92 15.32 4.33
CA HIS A 22 -6.62 15.90 4.04
C HIS A 22 -6.16 15.56 2.60
N PRO A 23 -5.81 16.55 1.74
CA PRO A 23 -5.55 16.32 0.31
C PRO A 23 -4.34 15.41 0.02
N GLY A 24 -3.27 15.52 0.82
CA GLY A 24 -2.10 14.65 0.72
C GLY A 24 -2.12 13.35 1.54
N ARG A 25 -3.23 13.05 2.22
CA ARG A 25 -3.33 11.91 3.15
C ARG A 25 -4.68 11.23 3.06
N THR A 26 -5.16 11.08 1.84
CA THR A 26 -6.44 10.45 1.51
C THR A 26 -6.20 9.44 0.39
N ALA A 27 -6.73 8.24 0.58
CA ALA A 27 -6.69 7.20 -0.43
C ALA A 27 -8.05 6.53 -0.56
N ASP A 28 -8.51 6.39 -1.79
CA ASP A 28 -9.61 5.52 -2.12
C ASP A 28 -9.13 4.07 -2.04
N VAL A 29 -10.01 3.21 -1.50
CA VAL A 29 -9.76 1.78 -1.39
C VAL A 29 -10.56 1.09 -2.47
N HIS A 30 -9.86 0.41 -3.37
CA HIS A 30 -10.45 -0.32 -4.47
C HIS A 30 -10.38 -1.82 -4.20
N LEU A 31 -11.47 -2.53 -4.49
CA LEU A 31 -11.54 -3.98 -4.54
C LEU A 31 -11.74 -4.40 -5.99
N ASN A 32 -10.79 -5.13 -6.57
CA ASN A 32 -10.81 -5.50 -8.01
C ASN A 32 -10.99 -4.29 -8.94
N GLY A 33 -10.45 -3.13 -8.56
CA GLY A 33 -10.55 -1.88 -9.31
C GLY A 33 -11.81 -1.05 -9.05
N GLN A 34 -12.83 -1.59 -8.39
CA GLN A 34 -14.01 -0.83 -7.95
C GLN A 34 -13.75 -0.14 -6.62
N VAL A 35 -14.08 1.15 -6.51
CA VAL A 35 -14.00 1.90 -5.24
C VAL A 35 -15.02 1.31 -4.26
N ILE A 36 -14.56 0.83 -3.11
CA ILE A 36 -15.39 0.33 -2.02
C ILE A 36 -15.39 1.25 -0.81
N GLY A 37 -14.64 2.35 -0.84
CA GLY A 37 -14.50 3.23 0.31
C GLY A 37 -13.22 4.04 0.30
N PHE A 38 -12.80 4.51 1.48
CA PHE A 38 -11.60 5.33 1.64
C PHE A 38 -10.94 5.15 3.00
N VAL A 39 -9.68 5.57 3.08
CA VAL A 39 -8.94 5.80 4.33
C VAL A 39 -8.25 7.16 4.24
N ALA A 40 -8.37 7.97 5.28
CA ALA A 40 -7.90 9.35 5.24
C ALA A 40 -7.53 9.91 6.61
N ALA A 41 -6.67 10.92 6.63
CA ALA A 41 -6.63 11.87 7.73
C ALA A 41 -7.72 12.93 7.55
N LEU A 42 -8.33 13.37 8.65
CA LEU A 42 -9.24 14.52 8.60
C LEU A 42 -8.48 15.78 8.19
N HIS A 43 -9.19 16.71 7.55
CA HIS A 43 -8.60 18.00 7.22
C HIS A 43 -8.29 18.77 8.51
N PRO A 44 -7.12 19.44 8.64
CA PRO A 44 -6.75 20.16 9.88
C PRO A 44 -7.75 21.22 10.32
N VAL A 45 -8.51 21.79 9.37
CA VAL A 45 -9.61 22.73 9.67
C VAL A 45 -10.76 22.02 10.39
N VAL A 46 -11.17 20.85 9.89
CA VAL A 46 -12.23 20.03 10.51
C VAL A 46 -11.79 19.55 11.89
N GLU A 47 -10.53 19.12 12.02
CA GLU A 47 -9.96 18.73 13.32
C GLU A 47 -10.05 19.89 14.33
N LYS A 48 -9.70 21.11 13.90
CA LYS A 48 -9.77 22.30 14.76
C LYS A 48 -11.20 22.68 15.13
N GLU A 49 -12.13 22.62 14.18
CA GLU A 49 -13.55 22.94 14.41
C GLU A 49 -14.22 21.98 15.40
N LEU A 50 -13.80 20.71 15.40
CA LEU A 50 -14.34 19.66 16.26
C LEU A 50 -13.53 19.43 17.55
N ASP A 51 -12.51 20.26 17.83
CA ASP A 51 -11.55 20.09 18.93
C ASP A 51 -10.90 18.69 18.99
N LEU A 52 -10.59 18.16 17.81
CA LEU A 52 -9.95 16.87 17.64
C LEU A 52 -8.43 17.04 17.51
N LYS A 53 -7.72 16.07 18.06
CA LYS A 53 -6.32 15.84 17.72
C LYS A 53 -6.24 15.23 16.32
N LYS A 54 -5.02 15.00 15.85
CA LYS A 54 -4.76 14.29 14.59
C LYS A 54 -5.58 12.99 14.52
N THR A 55 -6.51 12.94 13.59
CA THR A 55 -7.54 11.90 13.51
C THR A 55 -7.54 11.28 12.13
N TYR A 56 -7.67 9.96 12.10
CA TYR A 56 -7.77 9.16 10.89
C TYR A 56 -9.13 8.50 10.86
N VAL A 57 -9.74 8.50 9.68
CA VAL A 57 -11.06 7.96 9.39
C VAL A 57 -10.98 7.00 8.22
N PHE A 58 -11.87 6.02 8.20
CA PHE A 58 -12.06 5.13 7.07
C PHE A 58 -13.53 4.74 6.96
N GLU A 59 -13.97 4.45 5.75
CA GLU A 59 -15.31 3.95 5.46
C GLU A 59 -15.20 2.89 4.37
N PHE A 60 -15.95 1.81 4.49
CA PHE A 60 -16.00 0.73 3.50
C PHE A 60 -17.44 0.24 3.32
N ASP A 61 -17.81 -0.05 2.07
CA ASP A 61 -18.99 -0.84 1.75
C ASP A 61 -18.71 -2.30 2.09
N LEU A 62 -19.29 -2.76 3.19
CA LEU A 62 -19.10 -4.14 3.64
C LEU A 62 -19.81 -5.14 2.71
N THR A 63 -20.85 -4.71 1.98
CA THR A 63 -21.59 -5.58 1.05
C THR A 63 -20.69 -5.95 -0.13
N ASP A 64 -19.99 -4.99 -0.71
CA ASP A 64 -19.01 -5.21 -1.77
C ASP A 64 -17.89 -6.16 -1.32
N VAL A 65 -17.39 -5.99 -0.08
CA VAL A 65 -16.35 -6.86 0.48
C VAL A 65 -16.84 -8.29 0.70
N MET A 66 -18.05 -8.47 1.22
CA MET A 66 -18.60 -9.78 1.57
C MET A 66 -19.09 -10.58 0.36
N THR A 67 -19.42 -9.90 -0.75
CA THR A 67 -19.86 -10.54 -2.00
C THR A 67 -18.69 -10.86 -2.94
N SER A 68 -17.50 -10.34 -2.64
CA SER A 68 -16.30 -10.65 -3.41
C SER A 68 -15.91 -12.12 -3.29
N GLU A 69 -15.49 -12.70 -4.41
CA GLU A 69 -14.91 -14.04 -4.40
C GLU A 69 -13.62 -14.03 -3.58
N THR A 70 -13.55 -14.94 -2.61
CA THR A 70 -12.33 -15.23 -1.87
C THR A 70 -11.70 -16.48 -2.47
N LYS A 71 -10.37 -16.49 -2.59
CA LYS A 71 -9.69 -17.74 -2.98
C LYS A 71 -9.83 -18.73 -1.85
N ASP A 72 -10.12 -19.98 -2.19
CA ASP A 72 -10.01 -21.09 -1.24
C ASP A 72 -8.61 -21.06 -0.61
N MET A 73 -8.56 -21.24 0.72
CA MET A 73 -7.31 -21.45 1.42
C MET A 73 -6.65 -22.73 0.90
N LYS A 74 -5.68 -22.57 -0.02
CA LYS A 74 -4.90 -23.68 -0.54
C LYS A 74 -3.68 -23.90 0.34
N TYR A 75 -3.46 -25.15 0.70
CA TYR A 75 -2.21 -25.54 1.35
C TYR A 75 -1.04 -25.22 0.41
N THR A 76 -0.09 -24.45 0.92
CA THR A 76 1.18 -24.19 0.24
C THR A 76 2.27 -24.97 0.96
N ALA A 77 3.03 -25.77 0.22
CA ALA A 77 4.12 -26.55 0.80
C ALA A 77 5.17 -25.62 1.42
N ILE A 78 5.68 -26.02 2.59
CA ILE A 78 6.75 -25.27 3.26
C ILE A 78 8.02 -25.35 2.39
N PRO A 79 8.71 -24.23 2.09
CA PRO A 79 9.94 -24.24 1.33
C PRO A 79 10.99 -25.17 1.96
N ARG A 80 11.65 -25.98 1.11
CA ARG A 80 12.70 -26.91 1.56
C ARG A 80 14.06 -26.24 1.73
N PHE A 81 14.23 -25.07 1.13
CA PHE A 81 15.47 -24.31 1.14
C PHE A 81 15.26 -22.95 1.81
N PRO A 82 16.30 -22.38 2.44
CA PRO A 82 16.23 -21.05 3.02
C PRO A 82 15.93 -20.00 1.95
N ALA A 83 15.12 -19.01 2.32
CA ALA A 83 14.90 -17.83 1.51
C ALA A 83 16.18 -16.99 1.39
N VAL A 84 16.32 -16.27 0.28
CA VAL A 84 17.37 -15.28 0.05
C VAL A 84 16.76 -13.90 0.14
N THR A 85 17.32 -13.05 1.00
CA THR A 85 16.91 -11.65 1.10
C THR A 85 17.85 -10.73 0.32
N ARG A 86 17.31 -9.64 -0.21
CA ARG A 86 18.07 -8.56 -0.82
C ARG A 86 17.49 -7.20 -0.46
N ASP A 87 18.36 -6.30 -0.05
CA ASP A 87 18.02 -4.89 0.13
C ASP A 87 18.32 -4.13 -1.16
N ILE A 88 17.38 -3.27 -1.56
CA ILE A 88 17.46 -2.48 -2.77
C ILE A 88 17.19 -1.02 -2.42
N ALA A 89 18.05 -0.13 -2.88
CA ALA A 89 17.86 1.31 -2.78
C ALA A 89 17.56 1.88 -4.17
N LEU A 90 16.36 2.43 -4.36
CA LEU A 90 15.92 3.00 -5.64
C LEU A 90 15.70 4.50 -5.51
N VAL A 91 16.35 5.27 -6.39
CA VAL A 91 16.08 6.70 -6.56
C VAL A 91 15.10 6.88 -7.71
N VAL A 92 13.95 7.49 -7.42
CA VAL A 92 12.84 7.67 -8.36
C VAL A 92 12.29 9.09 -8.24
N ASP A 93 11.47 9.51 -9.21
CA ASP A 93 10.77 10.79 -9.11
C ASP A 93 9.76 10.78 -7.95
N GLN A 94 9.59 11.93 -7.29
CA GLN A 94 8.73 12.07 -6.10
C GLN A 94 7.27 11.70 -6.37
N HIS A 95 6.79 11.91 -7.60
CA HIS A 95 5.41 11.61 -7.99
C HIS A 95 5.13 10.10 -8.15
N ILE A 96 6.16 9.26 -8.24
CA ILE A 96 5.98 7.81 -8.34
C ILE A 96 5.61 7.25 -6.97
N SER A 97 4.46 6.59 -6.84
CA SER A 97 4.04 6.02 -5.57
C SER A 97 4.83 4.76 -5.22
N SER A 98 4.97 4.46 -3.93
CA SER A 98 5.59 3.21 -3.47
C SER A 98 4.84 1.97 -4.00
N GLY A 99 3.51 2.05 -4.11
CA GLY A 99 2.70 0.98 -4.72
C GLY A 99 3.01 0.75 -6.21
N GLN A 100 3.34 1.80 -6.97
CA GLN A 100 3.83 1.65 -8.35
C GLN A 100 5.19 0.94 -8.39
N LEU A 101 6.11 1.27 -7.48
CA LEU A 101 7.39 0.57 -7.36
C LEU A 101 7.20 -0.91 -7.02
N GLU A 102 6.40 -1.20 -5.99
CA GLU A 102 6.12 -2.57 -5.56
C GLU A 102 5.57 -3.41 -6.70
N ARG A 103 4.58 -2.88 -7.43
CA ARG A 103 4.01 -3.56 -8.61
C ARG A 103 5.08 -3.91 -9.65
N VAL A 104 5.91 -2.94 -10.05
CA VAL A 104 6.96 -3.17 -11.05
C VAL A 104 7.98 -4.20 -10.56
N ILE A 105 8.33 -4.18 -9.26
CA ILE A 105 9.29 -5.12 -8.68
C ILE A 105 8.68 -6.53 -8.59
N TYR A 106 7.40 -6.67 -8.24
CA TYR A 106 6.70 -7.95 -8.29
C TYR A 106 6.64 -8.53 -9.71
N GLU A 107 6.31 -7.69 -10.70
CA GLU A 107 6.29 -8.11 -12.11
C GLU A 107 7.69 -8.56 -12.58
N ALA A 108 8.76 -7.87 -12.17
CA ALA A 108 10.13 -8.21 -12.55
C ALA A 108 10.73 -9.39 -11.76
N GLY A 109 10.39 -9.53 -10.48
CA GLY A 109 10.88 -10.59 -9.59
C GLY A 109 10.28 -11.97 -9.87
N GLY A 110 9.14 -11.99 -10.56
CA GLY A 110 8.49 -13.21 -11.03
C GLY A 110 8.15 -14.17 -9.90
N GLN A 111 8.22 -15.48 -10.17
CA GLN A 111 7.79 -16.52 -9.24
C GLN A 111 8.72 -16.69 -8.03
N LEU A 112 9.94 -16.16 -8.09
CA LEU A 112 10.93 -16.31 -7.01
C LEU A 112 10.70 -15.27 -5.92
N LEU A 113 10.24 -14.06 -6.27
CA LEU A 113 9.95 -13.01 -5.30
C LEU A 113 8.65 -13.34 -4.57
N THR A 114 8.75 -13.61 -3.27
CA THR A 114 7.59 -13.99 -2.46
C THR A 114 7.15 -12.91 -1.50
N ASP A 115 8.03 -11.96 -1.15
CA ASP A 115 7.68 -10.82 -0.31
C ASP A 115 8.54 -9.60 -0.68
N LEU A 116 7.94 -8.42 -0.55
CA LEU A 116 8.58 -7.13 -0.78
C LEU A 116 7.99 -6.12 0.20
N SER A 117 8.87 -5.38 0.88
CA SER A 117 8.46 -4.30 1.79
C SER A 117 9.30 -3.05 1.58
N VAL A 118 8.64 -1.91 1.45
CA VAL A 118 9.29 -0.59 1.54
C VAL A 118 9.38 -0.23 3.02
N PHE A 119 10.60 -0.11 3.55
CA PHE A 119 10.81 0.14 4.98
C PHE A 119 11.33 1.56 5.27
N ASP A 120 11.84 2.28 4.25
CA ASP A 120 12.28 3.65 4.39
C ASP A 120 12.09 4.45 3.10
N VAL A 121 11.78 5.74 3.25
CA VAL A 121 11.68 6.72 2.16
C VAL A 121 12.40 7.99 2.58
N TYR A 122 13.48 8.32 1.87
CA TYR A 122 14.30 9.50 2.13
C TYR A 122 14.03 10.59 1.08
N GLU A 123 13.63 11.76 1.60
CA GLU A 123 13.43 13.01 0.88
C GLU A 123 14.13 14.11 1.70
N GLY A 124 15.25 14.65 1.21
CA GLY A 124 16.06 15.59 2.00
C GLY A 124 17.12 16.33 1.20
N GLU A 125 17.88 17.21 1.86
CA GLU A 125 18.84 18.15 1.24
C GLU A 125 19.94 17.49 0.39
N HIS A 126 20.21 16.20 0.60
CA HIS A 126 21.19 15.43 -0.17
C HIS A 126 20.58 14.64 -1.35
N MET A 127 19.30 14.88 -1.68
CA MET A 127 18.64 14.34 -2.87
C MET A 127 18.65 15.36 -4.00
N GLU A 128 18.76 14.87 -5.23
CA GLU A 128 18.45 15.67 -6.42
C GLU A 128 17.00 16.17 -6.33
N GLU A 129 16.77 17.42 -6.77
CA GLU A 129 15.47 18.06 -6.71
C GLU A 129 14.41 17.24 -7.46
N GLY A 130 13.25 17.06 -6.83
CA GLY A 130 12.17 16.23 -7.39
C GLY A 130 12.39 14.72 -7.32
N LYS A 131 13.49 14.24 -6.71
CA LYS A 131 13.73 12.81 -6.45
C LYS A 131 13.45 12.41 -5.01
N LYS A 132 13.19 11.12 -4.82
CA LYS A 132 13.14 10.44 -3.52
C LYS A 132 13.85 9.10 -3.60
N LYS A 133 14.37 8.63 -2.47
CA LYS A 133 15.03 7.32 -2.36
C LYS A 133 14.17 6.38 -1.54
N ASN A 134 13.74 5.26 -2.12
CA ASN A 134 13.05 4.19 -1.41
C ASN A 134 14.05 3.08 -1.05
N LEU A 135 14.04 2.63 0.20
CA LEU A 135 14.73 1.43 0.63
C LEU A 135 13.72 0.30 0.74
N LEU A 136 14.01 -0.81 0.07
CA LEU A 136 13.15 -1.96 -0.02
C LEU A 136 13.88 -3.21 0.44
N HIS A 137 13.17 -4.08 1.15
CA HIS A 137 13.61 -5.42 1.50
C HIS A 137 12.82 -6.41 0.65
N SER A 138 13.52 -7.30 -0.04
CA SER A 138 12.92 -8.31 -0.92
C SER A 138 13.31 -9.72 -0.46
N LEU A 139 12.38 -10.65 -0.51
CA LEU A 139 12.56 -12.04 -0.09
C LEU A 139 12.25 -12.98 -1.25
N PHE A 140 13.23 -13.81 -1.60
CA PHE A 140 13.17 -14.77 -2.68
C PHE A 140 13.19 -16.20 -2.16
N ASN A 141 12.24 -17.03 -2.58
CA ASN A 141 12.25 -18.48 -2.30
C ASN A 141 12.78 -19.25 -3.50
N ILE A 142 13.62 -20.26 -3.23
CA ILE A 142 14.28 -21.13 -4.22
C ILE A 142 13.76 -22.57 -4.06
#